data_AF-A0A6H1XL79-F1
#
_entry.id   AF-A0A6H1XL79-F1
#
_cell.length_a   1.000
_cell.length_b   1.000
_cell.length_c   1.000
_cell.angle_alpha   90.00
_cell.angle_beta   90.00
_cell.angle_gamma   90.00
#
_symmetry.space_group_name_H-M   'P 1'
#
loop_
_entity.id
_entity.type
_entity.pdbx_description
1 polymer ?
#
loop_
_entity_poly.entity_id
_entity_poly.type
_entity_poly.pdbx_seq_one_letter_code
_entity_poly.pdbx_strand_id
1 'polypeptide(L)'
;MYKKSKKRRGRRFHFMVKNSFNSVISQEEKKENGGSVEFQVVSFTNKIRRLTSHLELHKKDYLSQRGLRKILGKRQRLLSYLSKKNIMRYKELINQLDIRESKTQ
;
A
#
# COMPACT_ATOMS: atom_id res chain seq x y z
N MET A 1 -47.73 16.06 0.41
CA MET A 1 -46.37 16.27 -0.14
C MET A 1 -45.47 16.83 0.95
N TYR A 2 -44.60 16.02 1.56
CA TYR A 2 -43.57 16.48 2.50
C TYR A 2 -42.22 15.79 2.22
N LYS A 3 -41.15 16.52 2.55
CA LYS A 3 -39.86 16.59 1.86
C LYS A 3 -38.89 15.42 2.12
N LYS A 4 -38.07 15.17 1.10
CA LYS A 4 -36.77 14.46 1.04
C LYS A 4 -36.03 14.34 2.40
N SER A 5 -35.56 13.13 2.70
CA SER A 5 -34.38 12.91 3.57
C SER A 5 -33.52 11.76 3.03
N LYS A 6 -32.49 12.12 2.25
CA LYS A 6 -31.46 11.19 1.79
C LYS A 6 -30.57 10.80 2.98
N LYS A 7 -30.79 9.61 3.54
CA LYS A 7 -29.91 8.96 4.52
C LYS A 7 -28.58 8.60 3.86
N ARG A 8 -27.64 9.54 3.76
CA ARG A 8 -26.24 9.25 3.40
C ARG A 8 -25.60 8.49 4.56
N ARG A 9 -25.71 7.16 4.55
CA ARG A 9 -24.93 6.30 5.45
C ARG A 9 -23.46 6.49 5.09
N GLY A 10 -22.72 7.18 5.95
CA GLY A 10 -21.29 7.35 5.84
C GLY A 10 -20.61 6.00 5.67
N ARG A 11 -19.74 5.88 4.67
CA ARG A 11 -18.80 4.77 4.57
C ARG A 11 -17.87 4.86 5.78
N ARG A 12 -18.18 4.11 6.83
CA ARG A 12 -17.22 3.81 7.90
C ARG A 12 -16.06 3.07 7.24
N PHE A 13 -14.99 3.78 6.91
CA PHE A 13 -13.69 3.18 6.63
C PHE A 13 -13.20 2.62 7.96
N HIS A 14 -13.61 1.39 8.26
CA HIS A 14 -13.05 0.62 9.36
C HIS A 14 -11.61 0.28 8.96
N PHE A 15 -10.66 1.09 9.42
CA PHE A 15 -9.24 0.80 9.29
C PHE A 15 -8.93 -0.29 10.30
N MET A 16 -8.98 -1.54 9.85
CA MET A 16 -8.60 -2.67 10.68
C MET A 16 -7.07 -2.71 10.72
N VAL A 17 -6.49 -2.36 11.87
CA VAL A 17 -5.08 -2.60 12.16
C VAL A 17 -4.90 -4.12 12.26
N LYS A 18 -4.54 -4.76 11.15
CA LYS A 18 -3.96 -6.11 11.17
C LYS A 18 -2.50 -5.97 11.60
N ASN A 19 -2.28 -5.82 12.90
CA ASN A 19 -0.98 -6.07 13.49
C ASN A 19 -0.75 -7.59 13.49
N SER A 20 0.20 -8.03 12.68
CA SER A 20 1.15 -9.14 12.91
C SER A 20 1.67 -9.66 11.56
N PHE A 21 2.64 -8.95 10.97
CA PHE A 21 3.41 -9.42 9.81
C PHE A 21 4.92 -9.38 10.08
N ASN A 22 5.30 -9.56 11.35
CA ASN A 22 6.70 -9.73 11.73
C ASN A 22 7.29 -11.06 11.22
N SER A 23 6.52 -11.92 10.57
CA SER A 23 6.98 -13.22 10.03
C SER A 23 7.58 -13.17 8.62
N VAL A 24 7.46 -12.07 7.87
CA VAL A 24 8.09 -11.96 6.52
C VAL A 24 9.54 -11.48 6.60
N ILE A 25 9.95 -10.93 7.75
CA ILE A 25 11.29 -10.37 7.97
C ILE A 25 12.37 -11.47 8.02
N SER A 26 12.02 -12.72 8.29
CA SER A 26 12.99 -13.84 8.31
C SER A 26 13.42 -14.33 6.92
N GLN A 27 12.84 -13.83 5.82
CA GLN A 27 13.31 -14.13 4.46
C GLN A 27 14.11 -12.99 3.82
N GLU A 28 14.53 -11.99 4.60
CA GLU A 28 15.49 -10.96 4.15
C GLU A 28 16.94 -11.50 4.06
N GLU A 29 17.16 -12.80 4.26
CA GLU A 29 18.40 -13.49 3.90
C GLU A 29 18.41 -13.90 2.42
N LYS A 30 18.66 -12.92 1.56
CA LYS A 30 19.61 -13.05 0.45
C LYS A 30 19.86 -11.65 -0.09
N LYS A 31 20.97 -11.05 0.35
CA LYS A 31 21.51 -9.77 -0.14
C LYS A 31 21.62 -9.72 -1.69
N GLU A 32 21.60 -10.86 -2.37
CA GLU A 32 21.55 -10.97 -3.83
C GLU A 32 20.22 -10.52 -4.48
N ASN A 33 19.09 -10.54 -3.75
CA ASN A 33 17.77 -10.27 -4.33
C ASN A 33 17.28 -8.81 -4.16
N GLY A 34 18.13 -7.90 -3.69
CA GLY A 34 17.76 -6.48 -3.45
C GLY A 34 17.29 -5.72 -4.70
N GLY A 35 17.57 -6.24 -5.89
CA GLY A 35 17.09 -5.72 -7.17
C GLY A 35 15.73 -6.26 -7.64
N SER A 36 15.17 -7.27 -6.98
CA SER A 36 13.88 -7.86 -7.39
C SER A 36 12.73 -6.86 -7.19
N VAL A 37 11.79 -6.87 -8.13
CA VAL A 37 10.63 -5.97 -8.12
C VAL A 37 9.76 -6.23 -6.89
N GLU A 38 9.63 -7.51 -6.53
CA GLU A 38 8.89 -8.00 -5.38
C GLU A 38 9.47 -7.42 -4.08
N PHE A 39 10.78 -7.53 -3.85
CA PHE A 39 11.45 -6.97 -2.68
C PHE A 39 11.26 -5.46 -2.57
N GLN A 40 11.39 -4.73 -3.68
CA GLN A 40 11.19 -3.28 -3.70
C GLN A 40 9.75 -2.90 -3.31
N VAL A 41 8.74 -3.63 -3.81
CA VAL A 41 7.34 -3.41 -3.47
C VAL A 41 7.07 -3.67 -1.99
N VAL A 42 7.64 -4.73 -1.41
CA VAL A 42 7.55 -5.03 0.03
C VAL A 42 8.18 -3.90 0.85
N SER A 43 9.40 -3.48 0.50
CA SER A 43 10.12 -2.39 1.18
C SER A 43 9.34 -1.08 1.15
N PHE A 44 8.78 -0.70 -0.02
CA PHE A 44 7.95 0.48 -0.15
C PHE A 44 6.65 0.37 0.65
N THR A 45 6.02 -0.81 0.69
CA THR A 45 4.80 -1.03 1.48
C THR A 45 5.06 -0.83 2.98
N ASN A 46 6.17 -1.34 3.50
CA ASN A 46 6.57 -1.13 4.89
C ASN A 46 6.84 0.35 5.20
N LYS A 47 7.54 1.06 4.30
CA LYS A 47 7.78 2.52 4.44
C LYS A 47 6.47 3.31 4.41
N ILE A 48 5.54 2.97 3.52
CA ILE A 48 4.21 3.61 3.43
C ILE A 48 3.45 3.43 4.75
N ARG A 49 3.40 2.22 5.31
CA ARG A 49 2.71 1.95 6.58
C ARG A 49 3.27 2.78 7.74
N ARG A 50 4.60 2.84 7.87
CA ARG A 50 5.29 3.65 8.89
C ARG A 50 5.01 5.14 8.72
N LEU A 51 5.16 5.68 7.51
CA LEU A 51 4.91 7.10 7.24
C LEU A 51 3.44 7.48 7.40
N THR A 52 2.52 6.59 7.05
CA THR A 52 1.08 6.84 7.23
C THR A 52 0.77 7.02 8.71
N SER A 53 1.27 6.12 9.57
CA SER A 53 1.09 6.21 11.03
C SER A 53 1.70 7.50 11.60
N HIS A 54 2.89 7.90 11.13
CA HIS A 54 3.51 9.16 11.53
C HIS A 54 2.66 10.39 11.14
N LEU A 55 2.12 10.40 9.93
CA LEU A 55 1.32 11.51 9.42
C LEU A 55 -0.08 11.60 10.02
N GLU A 56 -0.60 10.52 10.60
CA GLU A 56 -1.84 10.55 11.39
C GLU A 56 -1.69 11.46 12.62
N LEU A 57 -0.51 11.42 13.27
CA LEU A 57 -0.15 12.30 14.38
C LEU A 57 0.29 13.68 13.90
N HIS A 58 1.09 13.74 12.83
CA HIS A 58 1.69 14.98 12.30
C HIS A 58 1.04 15.43 10.99
N LYS A 59 -0.23 15.82 11.05
CA LYS A 59 -1.03 16.18 9.85
C LYS A 59 -0.50 17.38 9.05
N LYS A 60 0.30 18.25 9.68
CA LYS A 60 0.89 19.45 9.05
C LYS A 60 2.28 19.21 8.44
N ASP A 61 2.84 18.01 8.53
CA ASP A 61 4.12 17.70 7.88
C ASP A 61 3.93 17.45 6.37
N TYR A 62 3.93 18.54 5.61
CA TYR A 62 3.74 18.52 4.17
C TYR A 62 4.94 17.94 3.40
N LEU A 63 6.16 18.02 3.97
CA LEU A 63 7.36 17.47 3.34
C LEU A 63 7.32 15.94 3.36
N SER A 64 6.98 15.36 4.51
CA SER A 64 6.78 13.91 4.65
C SER A 64 5.60 13.41 3.82
N GLN A 65 4.49 14.16 3.74
CA GLN A 65 3.39 13.84 2.82
C GLN A 65 3.83 13.81 1.36
N ARG A 66 4.65 14.76 0.93
CA ARG A 66 5.21 14.79 -0.43
C ARG A 66 6.10 13.57 -0.68
N GLY A 67 6.93 13.19 0.30
CA GLY A 67 7.74 11.97 0.27
C GLY A 67 6.89 10.71 0.13
N LEU A 68 5.83 10.59 0.94
CA LEU A 68 4.89 9.48 0.89
C LEU A 68 4.23 9.34 -0.49
N ARG A 69 3.78 10.44 -1.10
CA ARG A 69 3.20 10.44 -2.46
C ARG A 69 4.19 9.93 -3.51
N LYS A 70 5.47 10.32 -3.41
CA LYS A 70 6.51 9.81 -4.31
C LYS A 70 6.71 8.30 -4.17
N ILE A 71 6.72 7.77 -2.94
CA ILE A 71 6.87 6.33 -2.68
C ILE A 71 5.66 5.55 -3.20
N LEU A 72 4.43 6.06 -2.99
CA LEU A 72 3.21 5.48 -3.53
C LEU A 72 3.27 5.38 -5.07
N GLY A 73 3.69 6.46 -5.75
CA GLY A 73 3.84 6.46 -7.20
C GLY A 73 4.88 5.46 -7.71
N LYS A 74 6.03 5.35 -7.04
CA LYS A 74 7.06 4.34 -7.39
C LYS A 74 6.54 2.92 -7.25
N ARG A 75 5.89 2.60 -6.12
CA ARG A 75 5.29 1.28 -5.89
C ARG A 75 4.23 0.94 -6.94
N GLN A 76 3.39 1.91 -7.30
CA GLN A 76 2.37 1.73 -8.34
C GLN A 76 3.00 1.35 -9.69
N ARG A 77 4.07 2.05 -10.10
CA ARG A 77 4.78 1.75 -11.36
C ARG A 77 5.38 0.34 -11.37
N LEU A 78 5.96 -0.09 -10.24
CA LEU A 78 6.51 -1.45 -10.10
C LEU A 78 5.41 -2.52 -10.19
N LEU A 79 4.27 -2.30 -9.54
CA LEU A 79 3.12 -3.21 -9.63
C LEU A 79 2.56 -3.28 -11.05
N SER A 80 2.46 -2.15 -11.75
CA SER A 80 2.04 -2.11 -13.17
C SER A 80 3.05 -2.77 -14.11
N TYR A 81 4.35 -2.73 -13.78
CA TYR A 81 5.37 -3.50 -14.52
C TYR A 81 5.20 -5.00 -14.27
N LEU A 82 5.05 -5.40 -13.01
CA LEU A 82 4.89 -6.80 -12.62
C LEU A 82 3.63 -7.40 -13.23
N SER A 83 2.51 -6.67 -13.25
CA SER A 83 1.25 -7.13 -13.84
C SER A 83 1.35 -7.39 -15.34
N LYS A 84 2.17 -6.59 -16.07
CA LYS A 84 2.43 -6.77 -17.50
C LYS A 84 3.38 -7.94 -17.78
N LYS A 85 4.35 -8.17 -16.89
CA LYS A 85 5.37 -9.21 -17.08
C LYS A 85 4.90 -10.60 -16.62
N ASN A 86 4.28 -10.68 -15.46
CA ASN A 86 3.83 -11.94 -14.87
C ASN A 86 2.61 -11.70 -13.95
N ILE A 87 1.44 -12.07 -14.44
CA ILE A 87 0.17 -11.85 -13.73
C ILE A 87 0.03 -12.73 -12.48
N MET A 88 0.63 -13.92 -12.46
CA MET A 88 0.57 -14.83 -11.32
C MET A 88 1.34 -14.25 -10.14
N ARG A 89 2.58 -13.82 -10.37
CA ARG A 89 3.39 -13.14 -9.34
C ARG A 89 2.76 -11.86 -8.84
N TYR A 90 2.13 -11.10 -9.75
CA TYR A 90 1.39 -9.91 -9.36
C TYR A 90 0.25 -10.24 -8.38
N LYS A 91 -0.59 -11.23 -8.70
CA LYS A 91 -1.70 -11.67 -7.84
C LYS A 91 -1.22 -12.18 -6.49
N GLU A 92 -0.17 -13.00 -6.47
CA GLU A 92 0.45 -13.49 -5.23
C GLU A 92 0.93 -12.33 -4.35
N LEU A 93 1.66 -11.37 -4.95
CA LEU A 93 2.24 -10.26 -4.23
C LEU A 93 1.19 -9.30 -3.64
N ILE A 94 0.14 -8.96 -4.40
CA ILE A 94 -0.94 -8.09 -3.89
C ILE A 94 -1.74 -8.77 -2.78
N ASN A 95 -1.95 -10.10 -2.88
CA ASN A 95 -2.66 -10.88 -1.87
C ASN A 95 -1.84 -10.97 -0.58
N GLN A 96 -0.54 -11.22 -0.68
CA GLN A 96 0.37 -11.25 0.47
C GLN A 96 0.46 -9.90 1.19
N LEU A 97 0.47 -8.80 0.43
CA LEU A 97 0.65 -7.45 0.98
C LEU A 97 -0.66 -6.72 1.32
N ASP A 98 -1.82 -7.34 1.08
CA ASP A 98 -3.16 -6.75 1.24
C ASP A 98 -3.28 -5.40 0.51
N ILE A 99 -2.75 -5.34 -0.72
CA ILE A 99 -2.77 -4.15 -1.56
C ILE A 99 -4.05 -4.19 -2.41
N ARG A 100 -4.89 -3.17 -2.29
CA ARG A 100 -6.06 -3.04 -3.16
C ARG A 100 -5.64 -2.90 -4.62
N GLU A 101 -6.24 -3.70 -5.49
CA GLU A 101 -6.15 -3.53 -6.93
C GLU A 101 -6.66 -2.14 -7.32
N SER A 102 -5.76 -1.28 -7.77
CA SER A 102 -6.17 -0.09 -8.50
C SER A 102 -6.47 -0.54 -9.92
N LYS A 103 -7.70 -0.33 -10.39
CA LYS A 103 -8.02 -0.42 -11.82
C LYS A 103 -7.06 0.50 -12.56
N THR A 104 -6.06 -0.09 -13.22
CA THR A 104 -5.16 0.66 -14.08
C THR A 104 -5.98 0.90 -15.34
N GLN A 105 -6.49 2.12 -15.51
CA GLN A 105 -7.16 2.54 -16.75
C GLN A 105 -6.15 2.68 -17.87
#